data_AF-A0A384AVQ6-F1
#
_entry.id   AF-A0A384AVQ6-F1
#
_cell.length_a   1.000
_cell.length_b   1.000
_cell.length_c   1.000
_cell.angle_alpha   90.00
_cell.angle_beta   90.00
_cell.angle_gamma   90.00
#
_symmetry.space_group_name_H-M   'P 1'
#
loop_
_entity.id
_entity.type
_entity.pdbx_description
1 polymer ?
#
loop_
_entity_poly.entity_id
_entity_poly.type
_entity_poly.pdbx_seq_one_letter_code
_entity_poly.pdbx_strand_id
1 'polypeptide(L)'
;MEEKQILCVGLVALDIISVMDKYPEEDTDSRCLSQRWQRGGNASNSCTVLSLLGAPCAFMGSLAPGHVADFLVADFRQRGVDVSQVAWQSSGEAPCSCCIVNSSNGSRTIVLYDTNLPDVSAKDFEKVDLTRFKWIHIEGRNASEQVKMLQRIEQHNARQPPEQKIQVSVEVEKPREELYQLLGYGDVVFVSKDVAKHFGFQSAEEALRGLYGRVRKGWWTLWGPETPSTRPSSSACPRGRACRRH
;
A
#
# COMPACT_ATOMS: atom_id res chain seq x y z
N MET A 1 -4.28 12.56 -25.38
CA MET A 1 -4.14 12.80 -23.92
C MET A 1 -3.26 11.69 -23.40
N GLU A 2 -2.21 12.03 -22.65
CA GLU A 2 -1.42 11.01 -21.94
C GLU A 2 -2.32 10.22 -21.00
N GLU A 3 -2.05 8.92 -20.86
CA GLU A 3 -2.82 8.06 -19.99
C GLU A 3 -2.59 8.47 -18.52
N LYS A 4 -3.67 8.71 -17.77
CA LYS A 4 -3.58 9.03 -16.34
C LYS A 4 -2.94 7.87 -15.57
N GLN A 5 -2.06 8.20 -14.63
CA GLN A 5 -1.29 7.24 -13.84
C GLN A 5 -2.05 6.78 -12.59
N ILE A 6 -1.54 5.71 -11.97
CA ILE A 6 -1.88 5.27 -10.61
C ILE A 6 -0.77 5.73 -9.65
N LEU A 7 -1.11 6.53 -8.64
CA LEU A 7 -0.14 6.95 -7.61
C LEU A 7 -0.21 6.00 -6.42
N CYS A 8 0.93 5.51 -5.94
CA CYS A 8 1.03 4.83 -4.66
C CYS A 8 1.84 5.70 -3.67
N VAL A 9 1.22 6.05 -2.55
CA VAL A 9 1.81 6.83 -1.47
C VAL A 9 2.17 5.89 -0.33
N GLY A 10 3.44 5.85 0.08
CA GLY A 10 3.87 4.99 1.18
C GLY A 10 5.37 4.78 1.27
N LEU A 11 5.75 3.60 1.72
CA LEU A 11 7.15 3.26 2.00
C LEU A 11 7.87 2.72 0.76
N VAL A 12 9.15 3.09 0.66
CA VAL A 12 10.15 2.36 -0.10
C VAL A 12 11.30 1.97 0.84
N ALA A 13 11.83 0.77 0.66
CA ALA A 13 12.99 0.29 1.39
C ALA A 13 13.93 -0.49 0.46
N LEU A 14 15.20 -0.59 0.83
CA LEU A 14 16.13 -1.58 0.29
C LEU A 14 16.04 -2.86 1.13
N ASP A 15 15.59 -3.95 0.53
CA ASP A 15 15.59 -5.26 1.16
C ASP A 15 16.84 -6.03 0.74
N ILE A 16 17.73 -6.31 1.70
CA ILE A 16 18.86 -7.24 1.54
C ILE A 16 18.34 -8.63 1.88
N ILE A 17 18.09 -9.43 0.84
CA ILE A 17 17.43 -10.74 0.97
C ILE A 17 18.48 -11.83 0.94
N SER A 18 18.62 -12.54 2.06
CA SER A 18 19.40 -13.78 2.18
C SER A 18 18.46 -14.98 2.14
N VAL A 19 18.66 -15.87 1.17
CA VAL A 19 17.90 -17.12 1.04
C VAL A 19 18.66 -18.23 1.74
N MET A 20 18.00 -18.90 2.69
CA MET A 20 18.56 -19.98 3.53
C MET A 20 17.73 -21.25 3.39
N ASP A 21 18.31 -22.41 3.63
CA ASP A 21 17.61 -23.71 3.71
C ASP A 21 16.88 -23.92 5.05
N LYS A 22 17.38 -23.28 6.10
CA LYS A 22 16.76 -23.21 7.44
C LYS A 22 16.98 -21.84 8.07
N TYR A 23 16.21 -21.51 9.10
CA TYR A 23 16.44 -20.29 9.86
C TYR A 23 17.78 -20.39 10.62
N PRO A 24 18.63 -19.34 10.61
CA PRO A 24 19.90 -19.37 11.31
C PRO A 24 19.67 -19.43 12.83
N GLU A 25 20.49 -20.22 13.51
CA GLU A 25 20.50 -20.29 14.97
C GLU A 25 21.16 -19.03 15.55
N GLU A 26 20.63 -18.54 16.67
CA GLU A 26 21.21 -17.40 17.37
C GLU A 26 22.66 -17.69 17.77
N ASP A 27 23.54 -16.69 17.65
CA ASP A 27 24.98 -16.80 17.97
C ASP A 27 25.75 -17.82 17.10
N THR A 28 25.35 -17.99 15.83
CA THR A 28 26.04 -18.86 14.86
C THR A 28 26.35 -18.18 13.52
N ASP A 29 27.43 -18.64 12.89
CA ASP A 29 27.78 -18.25 11.52
C ASP A 29 27.16 -19.22 10.50
N SER A 30 26.34 -18.69 9.59
CA SER A 30 25.66 -19.48 8.55
C SER A 30 25.90 -18.92 7.15
N ARG A 31 26.12 -19.80 6.17
CA ARG A 31 26.20 -19.41 4.76
C ARG A 31 24.82 -19.48 4.11
N CYS A 32 24.42 -18.41 3.43
CA CYS A 32 23.20 -18.40 2.63
C CYS A 32 23.36 -19.14 1.30
N LEU A 33 22.26 -19.65 0.77
CA LEU A 33 22.17 -20.27 -0.56
C LEU A 33 22.33 -19.23 -1.67
N SER A 34 21.75 -18.04 -1.47
CA SER A 34 21.91 -16.89 -2.36
C SER A 34 21.59 -15.60 -1.62
N GLN A 35 22.10 -14.48 -2.13
CA GLN A 35 21.80 -13.15 -1.62
C GLN A 35 21.52 -12.19 -2.78
N ARG A 36 20.56 -11.29 -2.59
CA ARG A 36 20.23 -10.25 -3.56
C ARG A 36 19.72 -8.99 -2.88
N TRP A 37 19.84 -7.87 -3.57
CA TRP A 37 19.19 -6.62 -3.20
C TRP A 37 17.89 -6.50 -3.97
N GLN A 38 16.85 -6.02 -3.30
CA GLN A 38 15.55 -5.83 -3.91
C GLN A 38 14.92 -4.56 -3.36
N ARG A 39 14.27 -3.77 -4.22
CA ARG A 39 13.42 -2.68 -3.75
C ARG A 39 12.17 -3.27 -3.10
N GLY A 40 11.88 -2.84 -1.86
CA GLY A 40 10.76 -3.23 -1.02
C GLY A 40 9.91 -2.04 -0.58
N GLY A 41 9.06 -2.27 0.44
CA GLY A 41 8.01 -1.35 0.93
C GLY A 41 6.66 -1.59 0.23
N ASN A 42 5.54 -1.49 0.94
CA ASN A 42 4.23 -1.92 0.40
C ASN A 42 3.82 -1.09 -0.82
N ALA A 43 3.78 0.24 -0.71
CA ALA A 43 3.45 1.11 -1.84
C ALA A 43 4.43 0.95 -3.01
N SER A 44 5.73 0.84 -2.72
CA SER A 44 6.79 0.63 -3.72
C SER A 44 6.67 -0.72 -4.46
N ASN A 45 6.33 -1.79 -3.74
CA ASN A 45 6.07 -3.12 -4.31
C ASN A 45 4.81 -3.10 -5.18
N SER A 46 3.76 -2.40 -4.75
CA SER A 46 2.56 -2.19 -5.56
C SER A 46 2.87 -1.50 -6.89
N CYS A 47 3.73 -0.47 -6.91
CA CYS A 47 4.19 0.14 -8.16
C CYS A 47 4.91 -0.86 -9.08
N THR A 48 5.76 -1.72 -8.51
CA THR A 48 6.44 -2.78 -9.28
C THR A 48 5.44 -3.69 -9.98
N VAL A 49 4.40 -4.15 -9.27
CA VAL A 49 3.37 -5.03 -9.84
C VAL A 49 2.51 -4.29 -10.87
N LEU A 50 2.09 -3.05 -10.58
CA LEU A 50 1.31 -2.22 -11.51
C LEU A 50 2.04 -2.01 -12.83
N SER A 51 3.34 -1.69 -12.76
CA SER A 51 4.19 -1.55 -13.95
C SER A 51 4.26 -2.86 -14.76
N LEU A 52 4.48 -4.00 -14.09
CA LEU A 52 4.51 -5.32 -14.76
C LEU A 52 3.17 -5.69 -15.41
N LEU A 53 2.05 -5.21 -14.87
CA LEU A 53 0.71 -5.36 -15.46
C LEU A 53 0.43 -4.35 -16.60
N GLY A 54 1.41 -3.50 -16.93
CA GLY A 54 1.30 -2.50 -18.01
C GLY A 54 0.55 -1.23 -17.61
N ALA A 55 0.25 -1.02 -16.32
CA ALA A 55 -0.41 0.19 -15.85
C ALA A 55 0.62 1.29 -15.51
N PRO A 56 0.55 2.48 -16.14
CA PRO A 56 1.42 3.60 -15.78
C PRO A 56 1.21 3.99 -14.31
N CYS A 57 2.29 4.02 -13.54
CA CYS A 57 2.22 4.33 -12.12
C CYS A 57 3.34 5.27 -11.66
N ALA A 58 3.07 5.94 -10.55
CA ALA A 58 4.00 6.83 -9.88
C ALA A 58 4.11 6.44 -8.39
N PHE A 59 5.27 6.72 -7.81
CA PHE A 59 5.55 6.51 -6.40
C PHE A 59 5.72 7.85 -5.69
N MET A 60 5.12 7.97 -4.51
CA MET A 60 5.35 9.07 -3.58
C MET A 60 5.70 8.50 -2.20
N GLY A 61 6.92 8.79 -1.77
CA GLY A 61 7.45 8.39 -0.47
C GLY A 61 8.65 9.26 -0.13
N SER A 62 9.16 9.10 1.08
CA SER A 62 10.32 9.86 1.54
C SER A 62 11.62 9.13 1.19
N LEU A 63 12.60 9.88 0.67
CA LEU A 63 13.97 9.42 0.44
C LEU A 63 14.95 10.51 0.86
N ALA A 64 16.13 10.10 1.32
CA ALA A 64 17.26 10.99 1.55
C ALA A 64 18.43 10.63 0.61
N PRO A 65 19.25 11.61 0.18
CA PRO A 65 20.41 11.32 -0.68
C PRO A 65 21.37 10.29 -0.09
N GLY A 66 21.85 9.37 -0.91
CA GLY A 66 22.80 8.33 -0.52
C GLY A 66 22.70 7.10 -1.40
N HIS A 67 23.67 6.19 -1.27
CA HIS A 67 23.79 5.00 -2.14
C HIS A 67 22.53 4.12 -2.16
N VAL A 68 21.85 4.01 -1.02
CA VAL A 68 20.58 3.28 -0.94
C VAL A 68 19.52 3.94 -1.82
N ALA A 69 19.35 5.27 -1.74
CA ALA A 69 18.40 5.99 -2.58
C ALA A 69 18.78 5.93 -4.06
N ASP A 70 20.07 5.99 -4.41
CA ASP A 70 20.55 5.84 -5.79
C ASP A 70 20.12 4.49 -6.39
N PHE A 71 20.32 3.40 -5.64
CA PHE A 71 19.87 2.07 -6.04
C PHE A 71 18.34 2.01 -6.21
N LEU A 72 17.57 2.53 -5.24
CA LEU A 72 16.12 2.50 -5.28
C LEU A 72 15.54 3.30 -6.45
N VAL A 73 16.08 4.49 -6.71
CA VAL A 73 15.69 5.33 -7.85
C VAL A 73 16.04 4.67 -9.17
N ALA A 74 17.20 4.01 -9.26
CA ALA A 74 17.57 3.26 -10.45
C ALA A 74 16.61 2.10 -10.74
N ASP A 75 16.23 1.30 -9.73
CA ASP A 75 15.27 0.20 -9.90
C ASP A 75 13.85 0.72 -10.23
N PHE A 76 13.40 1.83 -9.63
CA PHE A 76 12.14 2.47 -10.04
C PHE A 76 12.15 2.85 -11.53
N ARG A 77 13.22 3.51 -12.00
CA ARG A 77 13.38 3.92 -13.41
C ARG A 77 13.46 2.72 -14.34
N GLN A 78 14.17 1.67 -13.97
CA GLN A 78 14.25 0.43 -14.74
C GLN A 78 12.86 -0.18 -14.98
N ARG A 79 11.93 0.02 -14.04
CA ARG A 79 10.54 -0.45 -14.16
C ARG A 79 9.58 0.60 -14.71
N GLY A 80 10.06 1.75 -15.19
CA GLY A 80 9.19 2.81 -15.71
C GLY A 80 8.22 3.39 -14.66
N VAL A 81 8.55 3.32 -13.38
CA VAL A 81 7.77 3.95 -12.31
C VAL A 81 8.21 5.41 -12.19
N ASP A 82 7.25 6.34 -12.26
CA ASP A 82 7.53 7.76 -12.09
C ASP A 82 7.84 8.09 -10.63
N VAL A 83 9.00 8.71 -10.39
CA VAL A 83 9.49 9.13 -9.06
C VAL A 83 9.52 10.65 -8.90
N SER A 84 8.88 11.40 -9.79
CA SER A 84 8.79 12.88 -9.74
C SER A 84 8.09 13.41 -8.49
N GLN A 85 7.29 12.57 -7.81
CA GLN A 85 6.56 12.93 -6.59
C GLN A 85 7.28 12.51 -5.30
N VAL A 86 8.50 11.97 -5.37
CA VAL A 86 9.30 11.63 -4.19
C VAL A 86 9.57 12.87 -3.34
N ALA A 87 9.31 12.76 -2.02
CA ALA A 87 9.59 13.79 -1.04
C ALA A 87 11.05 13.66 -0.55
N TRP A 88 11.97 14.36 -1.22
CA TRP A 88 13.38 14.35 -0.86
C TRP A 88 13.64 15.10 0.45
N GLN A 89 14.21 14.38 1.41
CA GLN A 89 14.65 14.90 2.71
C GLN A 89 16.09 15.39 2.62
N SER A 90 16.43 16.44 3.37
CA SER A 90 17.79 17.00 3.38
C SER A 90 18.81 16.14 4.13
N SER A 91 18.35 15.25 5.01
CA SER A 91 19.17 14.40 5.86
C SER A 91 18.42 13.12 6.26
N GLY A 92 19.15 12.13 6.78
CA GLY A 92 18.64 10.82 7.18
C GLY A 92 19.03 9.74 6.18
N GLU A 93 18.56 8.52 6.40
CA GLU A 93 18.93 7.35 5.60
C GLU A 93 17.69 6.69 4.99
N ALA A 94 17.77 6.26 3.73
CA ALA A 94 16.67 5.51 3.14
C ALA A 94 16.47 4.17 3.89
N PRO A 95 15.22 3.74 4.14
CA PRO A 95 14.96 2.53 4.92
C PRO A 95 15.64 1.30 4.31
N CYS A 96 16.24 0.49 5.16
CA CYS A 96 16.87 -0.77 4.76
C CYS A 96 16.34 -1.90 5.63
N SER A 97 16.19 -3.09 5.06
CA SER A 97 15.79 -4.27 5.81
C SER A 97 16.72 -5.44 5.52
N CYS A 98 17.01 -6.22 6.56
CA CYS A 98 17.62 -7.53 6.43
C CYS A 98 16.50 -8.56 6.39
N CYS A 99 16.36 -9.23 5.26
CA CYS A 99 15.34 -10.24 5.03
C CYS A 99 15.97 -11.63 5.00
N ILE A 100 15.46 -12.53 5.83
CA ILE A 100 15.79 -13.96 5.77
C ILE A 100 14.61 -14.67 5.14
N VAL A 101 14.84 -15.37 4.03
CA VAL A 101 13.83 -16.19 3.35
C VAL A 101 14.24 -17.65 3.48
N ASN A 102 13.40 -18.44 4.13
CA ASN A 102 13.63 -19.87 4.28
C ASN A 102 13.01 -20.62 3.10
N SER A 103 13.83 -21.22 2.25
CA SER A 103 13.38 -21.93 1.04
C SER A 103 12.61 -23.22 1.33
N SER A 104 12.76 -23.81 2.53
CA SER A 104 12.08 -25.06 2.90
C SER A 104 10.59 -24.89 3.16
N ASN A 105 10.16 -23.73 3.67
CA ASN A 105 8.76 -23.47 4.03
C ASN A 105 8.21 -22.14 3.46
N GLY A 106 9.01 -21.38 2.72
CA GLY A 106 8.63 -20.09 2.13
C GLY A 106 8.47 -18.96 3.15
N SER A 107 8.80 -19.17 4.42
CA SER A 107 8.69 -18.14 5.45
C SER A 107 9.70 -17.02 5.22
N ARG A 108 9.33 -15.81 5.61
CA ARG A 108 10.14 -14.61 5.52
C ARG A 108 10.18 -13.92 6.87
N THR A 109 11.39 -13.68 7.36
CA THR A 109 11.63 -12.85 8.55
C THR A 109 12.27 -11.54 8.09
N ILE A 110 11.79 -10.41 8.61
CA ILE A 110 12.23 -9.07 8.21
C ILE A 110 12.71 -8.34 9.46
N VAL A 111 13.97 -7.94 9.46
CA VAL A 111 14.53 -7.01 10.43
C VAL A 111 14.61 -5.64 9.74
N LEU A 112 13.67 -4.76 10.08
CA LEU A 112 13.59 -3.43 9.49
C LEU A 112 14.47 -2.46 10.28
N TYR A 113 15.35 -1.73 9.59
CA TYR A 113 16.06 -0.61 10.16
C TYR A 113 15.16 0.63 10.14
N ASP A 114 14.82 1.15 11.32
CA ASP A 114 14.02 2.36 11.46
C ASP A 114 14.91 3.59 11.27
N THR A 115 14.85 4.19 10.09
CA THR A 115 15.76 5.29 9.71
C THR A 115 15.26 6.68 10.10
N ASN A 116 14.15 6.80 10.84
CA ASN A 116 13.58 8.09 11.28
C ASN A 116 13.39 9.11 10.14
N LEU A 117 13.30 8.68 8.87
CA LEU A 117 12.92 9.60 7.81
C LEU A 117 11.48 10.07 8.07
N PRO A 118 11.22 11.39 8.04
CA PRO A 118 9.86 11.89 8.13
C PRO A 118 9.02 11.26 7.02
N ASP A 119 7.87 10.68 7.37
CA ASP A 119 6.88 10.27 6.39
C ASP A 119 6.41 11.49 5.57
N VAL A 120 5.90 11.23 4.37
CA VAL A 120 5.33 12.26 3.49
C VAL A 120 4.27 13.08 4.26
N SER A 121 4.39 14.41 4.22
CA SER A 121 3.45 15.30 4.89
C SER A 121 2.30 15.72 3.99
N ALA A 122 1.20 16.22 4.57
CA ALA A 122 0.11 16.81 3.79
C ALA A 122 0.58 17.99 2.93
N LYS A 123 1.57 18.76 3.42
CA LYS A 123 2.20 19.87 2.69
C LYS A 123 2.99 19.41 1.46
N ASP A 124 3.58 18.22 1.50
CA ASP A 124 4.23 17.65 0.33
C ASP A 124 3.19 17.18 -0.67
N PHE A 125 2.13 16.53 -0.20
CA PHE A 125 1.02 16.06 -1.03
C PHE A 125 0.26 17.22 -1.70
N GLU A 126 0.18 18.39 -1.08
CA GLU A 126 -0.43 19.60 -1.67
C GLU A 126 0.19 20.02 -3.00
N LYS A 127 1.48 19.73 -3.21
CA LYS A 127 2.24 20.07 -4.41
C LYS A 127 1.92 19.13 -5.58
N VAL A 128 1.30 17.98 -5.32
CA VAL A 128 0.99 16.96 -6.32
C VAL A 128 -0.16 17.46 -7.21
N ASP A 129 0.05 17.50 -8.52
CA ASP A 129 -1.03 17.73 -9.49
C ASP A 129 -1.93 16.49 -9.58
N LEU A 130 -3.10 16.57 -8.93
CA LEU A 130 -4.07 15.49 -8.87
C LEU A 130 -4.66 15.12 -10.24
N THR A 131 -4.66 16.04 -11.21
CA THR A 131 -5.29 15.81 -12.52
C THR A 131 -4.59 14.71 -13.33
N ARG A 132 -3.32 14.44 -13.01
CA ARG A 132 -2.48 13.39 -13.61
C ARG A 132 -2.91 11.98 -13.26
N PHE A 133 -3.67 11.80 -12.19
CA PHE A 133 -3.95 10.49 -11.61
C PHE A 133 -5.42 10.08 -11.79
N LYS A 134 -5.64 8.81 -12.12
CA LYS A 134 -6.97 8.17 -12.15
C LYS A 134 -7.25 7.41 -10.86
N TRP A 135 -6.19 6.98 -10.17
CA TRP A 135 -6.26 6.24 -8.92
C TRP A 135 -5.13 6.68 -7.98
N ILE A 136 -5.44 6.84 -6.69
CA ILE A 136 -4.44 7.06 -5.63
C ILE A 136 -4.60 6.00 -4.54
N HIS A 137 -3.55 5.22 -4.32
CA HIS A 137 -3.45 4.25 -3.24
C HIS A 137 -2.58 4.82 -2.11
N ILE A 138 -3.04 4.74 -0.86
CA ILE A 138 -2.29 5.19 0.32
C ILE A 138 -2.06 4.02 1.28
N GLU A 139 -0.79 3.69 1.50
CA GLU A 139 -0.34 2.81 2.60
C GLU A 139 -0.48 3.56 3.93
N GLY A 140 -1.24 3.02 4.88
CA GLY A 140 -1.50 3.65 6.18
C GLY A 140 -0.25 3.73 7.07
N ARG A 141 0.24 4.96 7.33
CA ARG A 141 1.46 5.22 8.09
C ARG A 141 1.30 6.34 9.12
N ASN A 142 1.35 7.59 8.70
CA ASN A 142 1.19 8.80 9.52
C ASN A 142 -0.24 9.34 9.39
N ALA A 143 -1.19 8.65 10.02
CA ALA A 143 -2.61 8.80 9.72
C ALA A 143 -3.17 10.24 9.83
N SER A 144 -2.69 11.04 10.78
CA SER A 144 -3.12 12.44 10.95
C SER A 144 -2.82 13.32 9.73
N GLU A 145 -1.68 13.10 9.06
CA GLU A 145 -1.31 13.78 7.82
C GLU A 145 -2.04 13.16 6.62
N GLN A 146 -2.14 11.83 6.57
CA GLN A 146 -2.81 11.11 5.47
C GLN A 146 -4.31 11.41 5.39
N VAL A 147 -4.99 11.64 6.52
CA VAL A 147 -6.37 12.13 6.54
C VAL A 147 -6.50 13.45 5.79
N LYS A 148 -5.57 14.39 5.95
CA LYS A 148 -5.58 15.67 5.22
C LYS A 148 -5.38 15.45 3.72
N MET A 149 -4.50 14.51 3.34
CA MET A 149 -4.30 14.11 1.93
C MET A 149 -5.59 13.56 1.32
N LEU A 150 -6.27 12.66 2.03
CA LEU A 150 -7.54 12.06 1.61
C LEU A 150 -8.64 13.11 1.47
N GLN A 151 -8.76 14.03 2.44
CA GLN A 151 -9.70 15.16 2.37
C GLN A 151 -9.43 16.08 1.17
N ARG A 152 -8.16 16.33 0.83
CA ARG A 152 -7.80 17.08 -0.39
C ARG A 152 -8.28 16.38 -1.65
N ILE A 153 -8.16 15.05 -1.74
CA ILE A 153 -8.67 14.27 -2.88
C ILE A 153 -10.20 14.36 -2.94
N GLU A 154 -10.90 14.26 -1.81
CA GLU A 154 -12.36 14.40 -1.76
C GLU A 154 -12.81 15.79 -2.22
N GLN A 155 -12.14 16.86 -1.76
CA GLN A 155 -12.41 18.24 -2.20
C GLN A 155 -12.17 18.43 -3.69
N HIS A 156 -11.12 17.81 -4.25
CA HIS A 156 -10.89 17.78 -5.68
C HIS A 156 -12.04 17.07 -6.41
N ASN A 157 -12.37 15.84 -6.00
CA ASN A 157 -13.41 15.02 -6.61
C ASN A 157 -14.81 15.66 -6.53
N ALA A 158 -15.09 16.47 -5.50
CA ALA A 158 -16.37 17.18 -5.37
C ALA A 158 -16.61 18.21 -6.49
N ARG A 159 -15.54 18.67 -7.16
CA ARG A 159 -15.59 19.64 -8.27
C ARG A 159 -15.48 18.97 -9.64
N GLN A 160 -15.27 17.66 -9.70
CA GLN A 160 -15.08 16.91 -10.94
C GLN A 160 -16.36 16.16 -11.34
N PRO A 161 -16.62 16.03 -12.65
CA PRO A 161 -17.67 15.14 -13.13
C PRO A 161 -17.32 13.67 -12.81
N PRO A 162 -18.31 12.76 -12.69
CA PRO A 162 -18.09 11.38 -12.27
C PRO A 162 -16.95 10.64 -12.99
N GLU A 163 -16.82 10.83 -14.31
CA GLU A 163 -15.82 10.21 -15.17
C GLU A 163 -14.39 10.73 -14.99
N GLN A 164 -14.22 11.87 -14.29
CA GLN A 164 -12.90 12.43 -13.99
C GLN A 164 -12.51 12.31 -12.51
N LYS A 165 -13.39 11.74 -11.68
CA LYS A 165 -13.09 11.51 -10.27
C LYS A 165 -11.96 10.49 -10.12
N ILE A 166 -11.08 10.79 -9.18
CA ILE A 166 -9.96 9.93 -8.79
C ILE A 166 -10.51 8.84 -7.88
N GLN A 167 -10.28 7.58 -8.23
CA GLN A 167 -10.57 6.46 -7.34
C GLN A 167 -9.51 6.41 -6.23
N VAL A 168 -9.93 6.12 -5.01
CA VAL A 168 -9.03 6.10 -3.85
C VAL A 168 -9.04 4.73 -3.22
N SER A 169 -7.85 4.21 -2.89
CA SER A 169 -7.74 3.05 -2.03
C SER A 169 -6.79 3.29 -0.86
N VAL A 170 -7.07 2.62 0.26
CA VAL A 170 -6.32 2.76 1.50
C VAL A 170 -5.96 1.39 2.04
N GLU A 171 -4.72 1.20 2.47
CA GLU A 171 -4.29 -0.01 3.18
C GLU A 171 -4.09 0.28 4.66
N VAL A 172 -4.73 -0.53 5.52
CA VAL A 172 -4.50 -0.56 6.96
C VAL A 172 -3.90 -1.92 7.31
N GLU A 173 -2.57 -2.00 7.29
CA GLU A 173 -1.83 -3.25 7.48
C GLU A 173 -1.30 -3.45 8.89
N LYS A 174 -0.88 -2.39 9.58
CA LYS A 174 -0.35 -2.49 10.95
C LYS A 174 -1.46 -2.36 12.01
N PRO A 175 -1.47 -3.19 13.07
CA PRO A 175 -2.43 -3.08 14.18
C PRO A 175 -2.08 -1.91 15.11
N ARG A 176 -2.16 -0.68 14.59
CA ARG A 176 -1.92 0.58 15.31
C ARG A 176 -3.20 1.38 15.34
N GLU A 177 -3.65 1.77 16.54
CA GLU A 177 -4.93 2.46 16.73
C GLU A 177 -5.06 3.76 15.93
N GLU A 178 -3.95 4.50 15.81
CA GLU A 178 -3.89 5.72 15.01
C GLU A 178 -4.29 5.52 13.55
N LEU A 179 -4.08 4.33 12.96
CA LEU A 179 -4.39 4.04 11.57
C LEU A 179 -5.88 3.79 11.33
N TYR A 180 -6.64 3.44 12.37
CA TYR A 180 -8.04 3.04 12.21
C TYR A 180 -8.95 4.18 11.77
N GLN A 181 -8.52 5.44 11.93
CA GLN A 181 -9.21 6.60 11.35
C GLN A 181 -9.23 6.57 9.82
N LEU A 182 -8.26 5.91 9.19
CA LEU A 182 -8.16 5.79 7.73
C LEU A 182 -9.20 4.84 7.16
N LEU A 183 -9.78 3.95 7.98
CA LEU A 183 -10.88 3.08 7.56
C LEU A 183 -12.05 3.91 7.01
N GLY A 184 -12.29 5.12 7.51
CA GLY A 184 -13.39 5.97 7.05
C GLY A 184 -13.23 6.56 5.63
N TYR A 185 -12.10 6.31 4.96
CA TYR A 185 -11.73 6.95 3.70
C TYR A 185 -11.48 5.95 2.57
N GLY A 186 -11.59 6.44 1.33
CA GLY A 186 -11.35 5.65 0.12
C GLY A 186 -12.59 4.93 -0.40
N ASP A 187 -12.53 4.56 -1.68
CA ASP A 187 -13.52 3.72 -2.36
C ASP A 187 -13.22 2.23 -2.13
N VAL A 188 -11.93 1.88 -1.91
CA VAL A 188 -11.47 0.53 -1.59
C VAL A 188 -10.59 0.55 -0.35
N VAL A 189 -10.96 -0.20 0.69
CA VAL A 189 -10.12 -0.37 1.89
C VAL A 189 -9.59 -1.79 2.00
N PHE A 190 -8.27 -1.91 2.09
CA PHE A 190 -7.53 -3.13 2.35
C PHE A 190 -7.22 -3.22 3.84
N VAL A 191 -7.63 -4.29 4.48
CA VAL A 191 -7.32 -4.57 5.89
C VAL A 191 -6.50 -5.85 5.96
N SER A 192 -5.40 -5.85 6.71
CA SER A 192 -4.59 -7.05 6.89
C SER A 192 -5.25 -8.06 7.83
N LYS A 193 -4.86 -9.33 7.70
CA LYS A 193 -5.18 -10.38 8.66
C LYS A 193 -4.77 -10.02 10.10
N ASP A 194 -3.64 -9.34 10.29
CA ASP A 194 -3.12 -9.02 11.62
C ASP A 194 -3.95 -7.93 12.30
N VAL A 195 -4.39 -6.92 11.55
CA VAL A 195 -5.36 -5.93 12.03
C VAL A 195 -6.69 -6.61 12.36
N ALA A 196 -7.20 -7.47 11.48
CA ALA A 196 -8.44 -8.19 11.72
C ALA A 196 -8.39 -9.04 13.00
N LYS A 197 -7.29 -9.77 13.22
CA LYS A 197 -7.05 -10.53 14.45
C LYS A 197 -6.94 -9.65 15.69
N HIS A 198 -6.32 -8.48 15.57
CA HIS A 198 -6.21 -7.53 16.67
C HIS A 198 -7.60 -7.02 17.13
N PHE A 199 -8.55 -6.89 16.20
CA PHE A 199 -9.95 -6.61 16.52
C PHE A 199 -10.74 -7.82 17.06
N GLY A 200 -10.10 -8.99 17.19
CA GLY A 200 -10.72 -10.22 17.69
C GLY A 200 -11.47 -11.04 16.64
N PHE A 201 -11.35 -10.71 15.35
CA PHE A 201 -11.99 -11.50 14.29
C PHE A 201 -11.18 -12.75 13.96
N GLN A 202 -11.87 -13.88 13.80
CA GLN A 202 -11.24 -15.18 13.54
C GLN A 202 -11.22 -15.53 12.05
N SER A 203 -12.05 -14.88 11.24
CA SER A 203 -12.11 -15.07 9.79
C SER A 203 -12.22 -13.76 9.02
N ALA A 204 -11.92 -13.81 7.72
CA ALA A 204 -12.09 -12.66 6.84
C ALA A 204 -13.56 -12.22 6.73
N GLU A 205 -14.51 -13.17 6.77
CA GLU A 205 -15.94 -12.87 6.73
C GLU A 205 -16.41 -12.11 7.98
N GLU A 206 -15.97 -12.54 9.17
CA GLU A 206 -16.24 -11.84 10.42
C GLU A 206 -15.69 -10.42 10.41
N ALA A 207 -14.44 -10.26 9.97
CA ALA A 207 -13.81 -8.95 9.90
C ALA A 207 -14.51 -8.01 8.91
N LEU A 208 -14.91 -8.52 7.73
CA LEU A 208 -15.71 -7.74 6.79
C LEU A 208 -17.06 -7.32 7.38
N ARG A 209 -17.74 -8.18 8.14
CA ARG A 209 -19.02 -7.84 8.79
C ARG A 209 -18.82 -6.85 9.94
N GLY A 210 -17.84 -7.08 10.80
CA GLY A 210 -17.59 -6.29 12.01
C GLY A 210 -17.01 -4.91 11.73
N LEU A 211 -16.19 -4.78 10.69
CA LEU A 211 -15.62 -3.49 10.29
C LEU A 211 -16.53 -2.70 9.33
N TYR A 212 -17.61 -3.31 8.82
CA TYR A 212 -18.49 -2.68 7.82
C TYR A 212 -19.10 -1.32 8.25
N GLY A 213 -19.22 -1.08 9.55
CA GLY A 213 -19.70 0.21 10.07
C GLY A 213 -18.67 1.34 10.01
N ARG A 214 -17.39 1.03 9.79
CA ARG A 214 -16.27 1.97 9.94
C ARG A 214 -15.72 2.52 8.62
N VAL A 215 -16.02 1.91 7.47
CA VAL A 215 -15.63 2.44 6.16
C VAL A 215 -16.83 3.11 5.49
N ARG A 216 -16.51 4.09 4.65
CA ARG A 216 -17.46 4.76 3.77
C ARG A 216 -18.16 3.75 2.85
N LYS A 217 -19.33 4.11 2.31
CA LYS A 217 -20.03 3.29 1.30
C LYS A 217 -19.09 3.05 0.09
N GLY A 218 -18.56 1.84 -0.04
CA GLY A 218 -17.57 1.46 -1.05
C GLY A 218 -17.30 -0.05 -1.09
N TRP A 219 -16.19 -0.44 -1.70
CA TRP A 219 -15.69 -1.82 -1.81
C TRP A 219 -14.60 -2.08 -0.75
N TRP A 220 -14.45 -3.34 -0.37
CA TRP A 220 -13.62 -3.74 0.77
C TRP A 220 -12.99 -5.07 0.43
N THR A 221 -11.73 -5.27 0.78
CA THR A 221 -11.12 -6.60 0.69
C THR A 221 -10.17 -6.83 1.85
N LEU A 222 -10.14 -8.08 2.30
CA LEU A 222 -9.27 -8.53 3.37
C LEU A 222 -8.21 -9.45 2.76
N TRP A 223 -6.94 -9.17 3.04
CA TRP A 223 -5.83 -9.98 2.53
C TRP A 223 -5.39 -11.01 3.58
N GLY A 224 -5.34 -12.27 3.19
CA GLY A 224 -4.83 -13.40 3.99
C GLY A 224 -4.43 -14.57 3.09
N PRO A 225 -3.87 -15.67 3.66
CA PRO A 225 -3.51 -16.87 2.91
C PRO A 225 -4.72 -17.68 2.42
N GLU A 226 -5.93 -17.34 2.87
CA GLU A 226 -7.20 -17.86 2.34
C GLU A 226 -7.73 -16.93 1.25
N THR A 227 -8.60 -17.43 0.38
CA THR A 227 -9.18 -16.66 -0.75
C THR A 227 -9.65 -15.27 -0.31
N PRO A 228 -9.25 -14.19 -1.00
CA PRO A 228 -9.70 -12.83 -0.69
C PRO A 228 -11.22 -12.76 -0.66
N SER A 229 -11.78 -12.19 0.40
CA SER A 229 -13.21 -11.93 0.50
C SER A 229 -13.50 -10.47 0.15
N THR A 230 -14.60 -10.25 -0.59
CA THR A 230 -15.04 -8.91 -1.01
C THR A 230 -16.52 -8.73 -0.76
N ARG A 231 -16.96 -7.51 -0.43
CA ARG A 231 -18.39 -7.17 -0.35
C ARG A 231 -18.72 -5.89 -1.15
N PRO A 232 -19.61 -5.94 -2.15
CA PRO A 232 -20.13 -4.74 -2.81
C PRO A 232 -21.12 -3.99 -1.91
N SER A 233 -21.24 -2.67 -2.08
CA SER A 233 -22.30 -1.89 -1.45
C SER A 233 -23.67 -2.26 -2.04
N SER A 234 -24.69 -2.45 -1.19
CA SER A 234 -26.08 -2.70 -1.62
C SER A 234 -26.73 -1.45 -2.20
N SER A 235 -26.43 -1.14 -3.45
CA SER A 235 -27.21 -0.22 -4.30
C SER A 235 -27.56 -0.84 -5.67
N ALA A 236 -27.18 -2.08 -5.93
CA ALA A 236 -27.76 -2.87 -7.02
C ALA A 236 -29.16 -3.34 -6.61
N CYS A 237 -30.17 -2.56 -7.01
CA CYS A 237 -31.57 -2.96 -6.98
C CYS A 237 -31.72 -4.31 -7.75
N PRO A 238 -32.26 -5.39 -7.15
CA PRO A 238 -32.56 -6.59 -7.90
C PRO A 238 -33.79 -6.34 -8.78
N ARG A 239 -33.59 -5.75 -9.96
CA ARG A 239 -34.60 -5.76 -11.02
C ARG A 239 -34.61 -7.14 -11.64
N GLY A 240 -35.62 -7.93 -11.29
CA GLY A 240 -35.88 -9.21 -11.96
C GLY A 240 -36.79 -10.17 -11.21
N ARG A 241 -37.93 -9.70 -10.67
CA ARG A 241 -39.05 -10.63 -10.40
C ARG A 241 -39.55 -11.14 -11.76
N ALA A 242 -39.31 -12.41 -12.05
CA ALA A 242 -40.00 -13.09 -13.12
C ALA A 242 -41.47 -13.27 -12.73
N CYS A 243 -42.34 -12.43 -13.31
CA CYS A 243 -43.75 -12.74 -13.49
C CYS A 243 -43.89 -13.74 -14.65
N ARG A 244 -44.32 -14.98 -14.39
CA ARG A 244 -45.17 -15.84 -15.24
C ARG A 244 -45.88 -16.81 -14.28
N ARG A 245 -47.17 -16.64 -13.94
CA ARG A 245 -48.40 -17.00 -14.68
C ARG A 245 -48.37 -18.44 -15.26
N HIS A 246 -49.33 -19.21 -14.73
CA HIS A 246 -49.75 -20.60 -14.94
C HIS A 246 -48.87 -21.67 -14.31
#